data_AF-A0A529LF79-F1
#
_entry.id   AF-A0A529LF79-F1
#
_cell.length_a   1.000
_cell.length_b   1.000
_cell.length_c   1.000
_cell.angle_alpha   90.00
_cell.angle_beta   90.00
_cell.angle_gamma   90.00
#
_symmetry.space_group_name_H-M   'P 1'
#
loop_
_entity.id
_entity.type
_entity.pdbx_description
1 polymer ?
#
loop_
_entity_poly.entity_id
_entity_poly.type
_entity_poly.pdbx_seq_one_letter_code
_entity_poly.pdbx_strand_id
1 'polypeptide(L)' 'AWFAPFIETWTAEKLPWAATPAVHSYEALPEEYERLVTEYAGAQK' A
#
# COMPACT_ATOMS: atom_id res chain seq x y z
N ALA A 1 6.81 5.90 15.02
CA ALA A 1 5.45 5.42 14.68
C ALA A 1 5.40 3.91 14.90
N TRP A 2 4.32 3.37 15.47
CA TRP A 2 4.18 1.92 15.72
C TRP A 2 3.95 1.12 14.43
N PHE A 3 3.29 1.73 13.43
CA PHE A 3 3.03 1.14 12.13
C PHE A 3 2.94 2.23 11.06
N ALA A 4 3.61 2.01 9.93
CA ALA A 4 3.56 2.87 8.75
C ALA A 4 3.12 2.00 7.55
N PRO A 5 1.82 2.01 7.19
CA PRO A 5 1.34 1.28 6.02
C PRO A 5 2.11 1.71 4.77
N PHE A 6 2.48 0.76 3.93
CA PHE A 6 3.19 1.03 2.68
C PHE A 6 2.27 0.89 1.46
N ILE A 7 1.44 -0.16 1.43
CA ILE A 7 0.50 -0.46 0.34
C ILE A 7 -0.89 -0.70 0.93
N GLU A 8 -1.90 -0.15 0.27
CA GLU A 8 -3.33 -0.46 0.44
C GLU A 8 -3.84 -1.09 -0.88
N THR A 9 -4.46 -2.27 -0.82
CA THR A 9 -5.04 -2.96 -1.99
C THR A 9 -6.53 -3.17 -1.81
N TRP A 10 -7.24 -3.49 -2.90
CA TRP A 10 -8.69 -3.71 -2.93
C TRP A 10 -9.51 -2.47 -2.58
N THR A 11 -9.01 -1.28 -2.93
CA THR A 11 -9.67 -0.02 -2.58
C THR A 11 -10.97 0.23 -3.38
N ALA A 12 -11.24 -0.57 -4.41
CA ALA A 12 -12.54 -0.56 -5.09
C ALA A 12 -13.70 -0.98 -4.16
N GLU A 13 -13.41 -1.76 -3.11
CA GLU A 13 -14.40 -2.29 -2.15
C GLU A 13 -14.40 -1.52 -0.82
N LYS A 14 -13.60 -0.45 -0.72
CA LYS A 14 -13.39 0.32 0.51
C LYS A 14 -14.61 1.19 0.85
N LEU A 15 -14.95 1.22 2.14
CA LEU A 15 -15.89 2.19 2.68
C LEU A 15 -15.26 3.60 2.67
N PRO A 16 -16.02 4.69 2.42
CA PRO A 16 -15.46 6.04 2.29
C PRO A 16 -14.65 6.53 3.51
N TRP A 17 -14.90 5.98 4.70
CA TRP A 17 -14.20 6.32 5.93
C TRP A 17 -12.93 5.48 6.20
N ALA A 18 -12.75 4.34 5.52
CA ALA A 18 -11.67 3.38 5.81
C ALA A 18 -10.38 3.74 5.04
N ALA A 19 -9.79 4.90 5.32
CA ALA A 19 -8.55 5.34 4.69
C ALA A 19 -7.30 5.04 5.54
N THR A 20 -6.20 4.71 4.88
CA THR A 20 -4.89 4.50 5.50
C THR A 20 -3.87 5.53 4.96
N PRO A 21 -2.80 5.85 5.71
CA PRO A 21 -1.71 6.68 5.22
C PRO A 21 -0.72 5.91 4.32
N ALA A 22 -1.16 4.84 3.63
CA ALA A 22 -0.32 4.09 2.72
C ALA A 22 0.20 4.97 1.57
N VAL A 23 1.46 4.77 1.20
CA VAL A 23 2.11 5.54 0.11
C VAL A 23 1.57 5.09 -1.25
N HIS A 24 1.21 3.81 -1.37
CA HIS A 24 0.58 3.23 -2.56
C HIS A 24 -0.83 2.76 -2.26
N SER A 25 -1.77 3.04 -3.16
CA SER A 25 -3.19 2.66 -3.03
C SER A 25 -3.72 2.15 -4.36
N TYR A 26 -4.26 0.93 -4.36
CA TYR A 26 -4.67 0.21 -5.57
C TYR A 26 -6.09 -0.34 -5.44
N GLU A 27 -6.87 -0.20 -6.52
CA GLU A 27 -8.26 -0.69 -6.60
C GLU A 27 -8.35 -2.22 -6.47
N ALA A 28 -7.34 -2.94 -6.92
CA ALA A 28 -7.17 -4.40 -6.82
C ALA A 28 -5.70 -4.73 -6.50
N LEU A 29 -5.33 -6.01 -6.52
CA LEU A 29 -3.93 -6.41 -6.36
C LEU A 29 -3.12 -6.02 -7.61
N PRO A 30 -2.02 -5.24 -7.48
CA PRO A 30 -1.19 -4.85 -8.62
C PRO A 30 -0.32 -6.01 -9.13
N GLU A 31 -0.04 -6.01 -10.44
CA GLU A 31 0.88 -6.99 -11.06
C GLU A 31 2.35 -6.68 -10.74
N GLU A 32 2.68 -5.41 -10.50
CA GLU A 32 4.04 -4.93 -10.20
C GLU A 32 4.49 -5.17 -8.75
N TYR A 33 4.04 -6.25 -8.11
CA TYR A 33 4.34 -6.54 -6.71
C TYR A 33 5.84 -6.63 -6.42
N GLU A 34 6.64 -7.19 -7.34
CA GLU A 34 8.11 -7.27 -7.20
C GLU A 34 8.78 -5.88 -7.11
N ARG A 35 8.30 -4.92 -7.90
CA ARG A 35 8.76 -3.52 -7.84
C ARG A 35 8.48 -2.92 -6.47
N LEU A 36 7.28 -3.17 -5.94
CA LEU A 36 6.84 -2.66 -4.64
C LEU A 36 7.66 -3.23 -3.49
N VAL A 37 8.02 -4.52 -3.53
CA VAL A 37 8.90 -5.15 -2.52
C VAL A 37 10.29 -4.51 -2.53
N THR A 38 10.84 -4.26 -3.73
CA THR A 38 12.15 -3.61 -3.89
C THR A 38 12.12 -2.19 -3.33
N GLU A 39 11.06 -1.44 -3.61
CA GLU A 39 10.85 -0.09 -3.10
C GLU A 39 10.72 -0.06 -1.58
N TYR A 40 9.93 -0.97 -1.00
CA TYR A 40 9.78 -1.08 0.46
C TYR A 40 11.11 -1.36 1.16
N ALA A 41 11.91 -2.28 0.61
CA ALA A 41 13.24 -2.59 1.14
C ALA A 41 14.19 -1.38 1.10
N GLY A 42 14.02 -0.48 0.12
CA GLY A 42 14.74 0.79 0.05
C GLY A 42 14.24 1.83 1.07
N ALA A 43 12.92 1.88 1.31
CA ALA A 43 12.27 2.86 2.17
C ALA A 43 12.40 2.58 3.69
N GLN A 44 12.71 1.34 4.09
CA GLN A 44 12.89 0.94 5.50
C GLN A 44 14.29 1.21 6.09
N LYS A 45 15.11 2.02 5.42
CA LYS A 45 16.42 2.46 5.92
C LYS A 45 16.32 3.73 6.74
#